data_AF-A0A9N9J2F6-F1
#
_entry.id   AF-A0A9N9J2F6-F1
#
_cell.length_a   1.000
_cell.length_b   1.000
_cell.length_c   1.000
_cell.angle_alpha   90.00
_cell.angle_beta   90.00
_cell.angle_gamma   90.00
#
_symmetry.space_group_name_H-M   'P 1'
#
loop_
_entity.id
_entity.type
_entity.pdbx_description
1 polymer ?
#
loop_
_entity_poly.entity_id
_entity_poly.type
_entity_poly.pdbx_seq_one_letter_code
_entity_poly.pdbx_strand_id
1 'polypeptide(L)'
;GEDKHVYVEYDSEDESEEEMKEMREKVFKKYENAEIIDDDDVEAFEEKERQQYEAKFIDWKKEYYMGKMNIDYDNPEQMDGIVGSYVEGLQWVLHYYYNGVASWGWFYPYHYSPKISDLYDLERFDIQFELGRPFKPFEQLMGVLPEGSKKLLPSAYQDLMIDPDSPIIDFYPKEFDLDMNGKKQDWEAVVNIPFIDQKRLISALN
;
A
#
# COMPACT_ATOMS: atom_id res chain seq x y z
N GLY A 1 -23.54 -39.80 5.80
CA GLY A 1 -22.41 -39.80 4.84
C GLY A 1 -22.27 -38.37 4.42
N GLU A 2 -21.51 -37.61 5.19
CA GLU A 2 -21.45 -36.16 5.05
C GLU A 2 -20.46 -35.80 3.95
N ASP A 3 -20.92 -34.97 3.02
CA ASP A 3 -20.11 -34.43 1.94
C ASP A 3 -19.11 -33.43 2.51
N LYS A 4 -17.82 -33.80 2.48
CA LYS A 4 -16.71 -32.89 2.77
C LYS A 4 -16.42 -32.07 1.51
N HIS A 5 -16.67 -30.77 1.55
CA HIS A 5 -16.33 -29.85 0.47
C HIS A 5 -14.92 -29.30 0.67
N VAL A 6 -14.00 -29.62 -0.26
CA VAL A 6 -12.68 -29.01 -0.35
C VAL A 6 -12.66 -28.02 -1.51
N TYR A 7 -12.40 -26.76 -1.19
CA TYR A 7 -12.14 -25.73 -2.19
C TYR A 7 -10.69 -25.83 -2.65
N VAL A 8 -10.52 -26.00 -3.95
CA VAL A 8 -9.24 -25.87 -4.65
C VAL A 8 -9.39 -24.63 -5.53
N GLU A 9 -8.60 -23.59 -5.29
CA GLU A 9 -8.52 -22.47 -6.23
C GLU A 9 -8.00 -23.00 -7.56
N TYR A 10 -8.77 -22.76 -8.63
CA TYR A 10 -8.51 -23.24 -9.97
C TYR A 10 -8.09 -22.05 -10.82
N ASP A 11 -6.80 -21.92 -11.13
CA ASP A 11 -6.32 -20.97 -12.13
C ASP A 11 -6.16 -21.75 -13.44
N SER A 12 -7.03 -21.49 -14.41
CA SER A 12 -7.28 -22.39 -15.55
C SER A 12 -6.32 -22.25 -16.73
N GLU A 13 -5.23 -21.49 -16.60
CA GLU A 13 -4.37 -21.16 -17.72
C GLU A 13 -2.94 -21.66 -17.47
N ASP A 14 -2.60 -22.75 -18.17
CA ASP A 14 -1.27 -23.34 -18.38
C ASP A 14 -0.63 -24.19 -17.26
N GLU A 15 -1.29 -25.26 -16.80
CA GLU A 15 -0.62 -26.36 -16.09
C GLU A 15 -0.57 -27.66 -16.91
N SER A 16 0.62 -28.26 -16.96
CA SER A 16 0.92 -29.53 -17.64
C SER A 16 0.23 -30.73 -16.97
N GLU A 17 0.03 -31.83 -17.71
CA GLU A 17 -0.56 -33.07 -17.16
C GLU A 17 0.23 -33.64 -15.96
N GLU A 18 1.55 -33.39 -15.91
CA GLU A 18 2.42 -33.77 -14.80
C GLU A 18 2.13 -32.94 -13.54
N GLU A 19 1.96 -31.63 -13.65
CA GLU A 19 1.61 -30.73 -12.53
C GLU A 19 0.25 -31.08 -11.93
N MET A 20 -0.74 -31.37 -12.79
CA MET A 20 -2.06 -31.83 -12.35
C MET A 20 -2.00 -33.17 -11.58
N LYS A 21 -1.12 -34.09 -11.99
CA LYS A 21 -0.95 -35.38 -11.30
C LYS A 21 -0.30 -35.17 -9.93
N GLU A 22 0.71 -34.31 -9.84
CA GLU A 22 1.36 -33.98 -8.57
C GLU A 22 0.40 -33.30 -7.59
N MET A 23 -0.44 -32.36 -8.07
CA MET A 23 -1.46 -31.73 -7.25
C MET A 23 -2.47 -32.75 -6.69
N ARG A 24 -2.94 -33.68 -7.54
CA ARG A 24 -3.84 -34.75 -7.10
C ARG A 24 -3.19 -35.63 -6.04
N GLU A 25 -1.95 -36.06 -6.23
CA GLU A 25 -1.23 -36.88 -5.23
C GLU A 25 -1.03 -36.14 -3.90
N LYS A 26 -0.75 -34.83 -3.92
CA LYS A 26 -0.67 -33.99 -2.70
C LYS A 26 -2.01 -33.93 -1.98
N VAL A 27 -3.11 -33.73 -2.72
CA VAL A 27 -4.46 -33.71 -2.16
C VAL A 27 -4.83 -35.07 -1.56
N PHE A 28 -4.58 -36.18 -2.27
CA PHE A 28 -4.84 -37.54 -1.77
C PHE A 28 -4.05 -37.85 -0.49
N LYS A 29 -2.75 -37.54 -0.43
CA LYS A 29 -1.94 -37.70 0.78
C LYS A 29 -2.46 -36.86 1.96
N LYS A 30 -3.01 -35.67 1.69
CA LYS A 30 -3.62 -34.84 2.72
C LYS A 30 -4.87 -35.50 3.30
N TYR A 31 -5.71 -36.13 2.46
CA TYR A 31 -6.89 -36.88 2.93
C TYR A 31 -6.52 -38.15 3.71
N GLU A 32 -5.51 -38.91 3.27
CA GLU A 32 -5.06 -40.13 3.97
C GLU A 32 -4.57 -39.84 5.39
N ASN A 33 -4.00 -38.65 5.61
CA ASN A 33 -3.46 -38.24 6.91
C ASN A 33 -4.41 -37.30 7.68
N ALA A 34 -5.64 -37.09 7.21
CA ALA A 34 -6.59 -36.22 7.89
C ALA A 34 -7.09 -36.90 9.17
N GLU A 35 -6.99 -36.19 10.29
CA GLU A 35 -7.52 -36.67 11.57
C GLU A 35 -9.06 -36.74 11.49
N ILE A 36 -9.63 -37.88 11.89
CA ILE A 36 -11.09 -38.05 11.95
C ILE A 36 -11.52 -37.51 13.31
N ILE A 37 -12.29 -36.42 13.29
CA ILE A 37 -12.83 -35.77 14.49
C ILE A 37 -14.22 -36.37 14.74
N ASP A 38 -14.51 -36.72 15.99
CA ASP A 38 -15.84 -37.18 16.39
C ASP A 38 -16.86 -36.04 16.29
N ASP A 39 -18.11 -36.35 15.91
CA ASP A 39 -19.17 -35.37 15.67
C ASP A 39 -19.39 -34.40 16.85
N ASP A 40 -19.19 -34.86 18.08
CA ASP A 40 -19.33 -34.06 19.31
C ASP A 40 -18.22 -33.02 19.50
N ASP A 41 -17.07 -33.19 18.84
CA ASP A 41 -15.88 -32.31 18.96
C ASP A 41 -15.69 -31.38 17.75
N VAL A 42 -16.56 -31.46 16.74
CA VAL A 42 -16.45 -30.69 15.48
C VAL A 42 -16.47 -29.19 15.74
N GLU A 43 -17.39 -28.70 16.56
CA GLU A 43 -17.49 -27.26 16.87
C GLU A 43 -16.22 -26.73 17.54
N ALA A 44 -15.66 -27.49 18.48
CA ALA A 44 -14.44 -27.12 19.19
C ALA A 44 -13.22 -27.12 18.26
N PHE A 45 -13.17 -28.06 17.31
CA PHE A 45 -12.14 -28.12 16.29
C PHE A 45 -12.22 -26.93 15.32
N GLU A 46 -13.40 -26.63 14.79
CA GLU A 46 -13.62 -25.50 13.86
C GLU A 46 -13.27 -24.16 14.49
N GLU A 47 -13.63 -23.95 15.76
CA GLU A 47 -13.29 -22.74 16.51
C GLU A 47 -11.77 -22.60 16.67
N LYS A 48 -11.07 -23.70 16.98
CA LYS A 48 -9.61 -23.71 17.09
C LYS A 48 -8.94 -23.42 15.75
N GLU A 49 -9.41 -23.99 14.65
CA GLU A 49 -8.90 -23.68 13.31
C GLU A 49 -9.12 -22.22 12.94
N ARG A 50 -10.30 -21.67 13.25
CA ARG A 50 -10.63 -20.25 13.03
C ARG A 50 -9.69 -19.33 13.80
N GLN A 51 -9.46 -19.60 15.08
CA GLN A 51 -8.53 -18.82 15.90
C GLN A 51 -7.10 -18.89 15.36
N GLN A 52 -6.64 -20.07 14.90
CA GLN A 52 -5.32 -20.21 14.29
C GLN A 52 -5.21 -19.45 12.96
N TYR A 53 -6.26 -19.48 12.14
CA TYR A 53 -6.31 -18.72 10.90
C TYR A 53 -6.28 -17.22 11.18
N GLU A 54 -7.09 -16.74 12.12
CA GLU A 54 -7.16 -15.34 12.50
C GLU A 54 -5.83 -14.83 13.06
N ALA A 55 -5.16 -15.62 13.91
CA ALA A 55 -3.83 -15.29 14.42
C ALA A 55 -2.81 -15.14 13.27
N LYS A 56 -2.77 -16.10 12.34
CA LYS A 56 -1.88 -16.03 11.16
C LYS A 56 -2.21 -14.83 10.27
N PHE A 57 -3.49 -14.52 10.11
CA PHE A 57 -3.93 -13.38 9.32
C PHE A 57 -3.48 -12.05 9.95
N ILE A 58 -3.60 -11.94 11.28
CA ILE A 58 -3.09 -10.79 12.03
C ILE A 58 -1.58 -10.66 11.89
N ASP A 59 -0.82 -11.75 12.07
CA ASP A 59 0.65 -11.74 11.93
C ASP A 59 1.07 -11.28 10.52
N TRP A 60 0.40 -11.76 9.48
CA TRP A 60 0.64 -11.32 8.11
C TRP A 60 0.38 -9.82 7.91
N LYS A 61 -0.66 -9.28 8.55
CA LYS A 61 -0.93 -7.82 8.52
C LYS A 61 0.18 -7.06 9.23
N LYS A 62 0.62 -7.51 10.42
CA LYS A 62 1.73 -6.90 11.16
C LYS A 62 3.00 -6.83 10.31
N GLU A 63 3.37 -7.94 9.67
CA GLU A 63 4.52 -8.00 8.76
C GLU A 63 4.37 -7.06 7.57
N TYR A 64 3.18 -6.99 6.98
CA TYR A 64 2.89 -6.10 5.86
C TYR A 64 3.07 -4.62 6.22
N TYR A 65 2.40 -4.16 7.28
CA TYR A 65 2.41 -2.75 7.68
C TYR A 65 3.79 -2.31 8.16
N MET A 66 4.44 -3.14 8.98
CA MET A 66 5.78 -2.86 9.47
C MET A 66 6.80 -2.90 8.33
N GLY A 67 6.76 -3.94 7.49
CA GLY A 67 7.75 -4.14 6.44
C GLY A 67 7.65 -3.16 5.26
N LYS A 68 6.44 -2.76 4.87
CA LYS A 68 6.23 -1.87 3.71
C LYS A 68 6.22 -0.39 4.09
N MET A 69 5.75 -0.06 5.29
CA MET A 69 5.43 1.33 5.65
C MET A 69 5.95 1.74 7.02
N ASN A 70 6.64 0.85 7.75
CA ASN A 70 7.10 1.08 9.11
C ASN A 70 5.96 1.52 10.05
N ILE A 71 4.77 0.94 9.84
CA ILE A 71 3.56 1.16 10.65
C ILE A 71 3.42 0.02 11.65
N ASP A 72 3.27 0.37 12.92
CA ASP A 72 2.86 -0.56 13.97
C ASP A 72 1.36 -0.82 13.87
N TYR A 73 0.99 -2.03 13.48
CA TYR A 73 -0.41 -2.45 13.34
C TYR A 73 -1.17 -2.42 14.66
N ASP A 74 -0.49 -2.61 15.80
CA ASP A 74 -1.13 -2.55 17.12
C ASP A 74 -1.29 -1.09 17.62
N ASN A 75 -0.78 -0.11 16.88
CA ASN A 75 -0.95 1.32 17.18
C ASN A 75 -2.16 1.90 16.42
N PRO A 76 -3.28 2.21 17.11
CA PRO A 76 -4.48 2.71 16.46
C PRO A 76 -4.29 4.04 15.73
N GLU A 77 -3.42 4.93 16.24
CA GLU A 77 -3.19 6.24 15.62
C GLU A 77 -2.51 6.10 14.25
N GLN A 78 -1.54 5.18 14.13
CA GLN A 78 -0.86 4.93 12.86
C GLN A 78 -1.78 4.20 11.87
N MET A 79 -2.58 3.25 12.35
CA MET A 79 -3.57 2.55 11.54
C MET A 79 -4.69 3.48 11.06
N ASP A 80 -5.18 4.38 11.92
CA ASP A 80 -6.14 5.40 11.55
C ASP A 80 -5.54 6.41 10.58
N GLY A 81 -4.24 6.72 10.68
CA GLY A 81 -3.53 7.54 9.70
C GLY A 81 -3.64 6.98 8.27
N ILE A 82 -3.28 5.71 8.07
CA ILE A 82 -3.32 5.09 6.74
C ILE A 82 -4.75 4.83 6.25
N VAL A 83 -5.64 4.31 7.10
CA VAL A 83 -7.04 4.06 6.73
C VAL A 83 -7.75 5.37 6.43
N GLY A 84 -7.61 6.38 7.30
CA GLY A 84 -8.21 7.69 7.15
C GLY A 84 -7.75 8.40 5.88
N SER A 85 -6.43 8.45 5.62
CA SER A 85 -5.90 9.02 4.37
C SER A 85 -6.38 8.28 3.12
N TYR A 86 -6.59 6.96 3.20
CA TYR A 86 -7.09 6.18 2.06
C TYR A 86 -8.54 6.54 1.74
N VAL A 87 -9.41 6.61 2.75
CA VAL A 87 -10.83 7.00 2.59
C VAL A 87 -10.94 8.46 2.14
N GLU A 88 -10.16 9.35 2.74
CA GLU A 88 -10.06 10.75 2.30
C GLU A 88 -9.69 10.85 0.82
N GLY A 89 -8.75 10.02 0.37
CA GLY A 89 -8.36 9.96 -1.04
C GLY A 89 -9.44 9.48 -1.97
N LEU A 90 -10.22 8.46 -1.58
CA LEU A 90 -11.38 8.02 -2.36
C LEU A 90 -12.40 9.16 -2.50
N GLN A 91 -12.66 9.89 -1.43
CA GLN A 91 -13.57 11.03 -1.45
C GLN A 91 -13.01 12.20 -2.28
N TRP A 92 -11.71 12.48 -2.18
CA TRP A 92 -11.03 13.50 -2.98
C TRP A 92 -11.16 13.19 -4.48
N VAL A 93 -10.92 11.93 -4.88
CA VAL A 93 -11.08 11.48 -6.27
C VAL A 93 -12.53 11.64 -6.71
N LEU A 94 -13.50 11.25 -5.88
CA LEU A 94 -14.91 11.42 -6.22
C LEU A 94 -15.27 12.90 -6.43
N HIS A 95 -14.85 13.79 -5.53
CA HIS A 95 -15.05 15.23 -5.72
C HIS A 95 -14.36 15.74 -6.99
N TYR A 96 -13.14 15.29 -7.28
CA TYR A 96 -12.40 15.71 -8.47
C TYR A 96 -13.21 15.49 -9.76
N TYR A 97 -13.90 14.35 -9.88
CA TYR A 97 -14.72 14.04 -11.05
C TYR A 97 -16.07 14.78 -11.09
N TYR A 98 -16.73 14.98 -9.95
CA TYR A 98 -18.11 15.50 -9.90
C TYR A 98 -18.22 17.00 -9.59
N ASN A 99 -17.25 17.55 -8.85
CA ASN A 99 -17.27 18.93 -8.33
C ASN A 99 -16.00 19.72 -8.68
N GLY A 100 -14.99 19.07 -9.25
CA GLY A 100 -13.66 19.65 -9.48
C GLY A 100 -12.74 19.47 -8.27
N VAL A 101 -11.58 20.15 -8.31
CA VAL A 101 -10.52 19.97 -7.29
C VAL A 101 -11.02 20.36 -5.90
N ALA A 102 -11.01 19.40 -4.97
CA ALA A 102 -11.37 19.62 -3.58
C ALA A 102 -10.23 20.22 -2.75
N SER A 103 -8.98 19.80 -3.05
CA SER A 103 -7.77 20.33 -2.43
C SER A 103 -6.59 20.22 -3.37
N TRP A 104 -5.87 21.32 -3.61
CA TRP A 104 -4.64 21.33 -4.41
C TRP A 104 -3.43 20.79 -3.67
N GLY A 105 -3.43 20.86 -2.34
CA GLY A 105 -2.31 20.44 -1.49
C GLY A 105 -2.44 19.02 -0.94
N TRP A 106 -3.64 18.43 -1.01
CA TRP A 106 -3.87 17.07 -0.54
C TRP A 106 -3.16 16.04 -1.41
N PHE A 107 -2.56 15.04 -0.75
CA PHE A 107 -2.00 13.86 -1.38
C PHE A 107 -2.12 12.69 -0.40
N TYR A 108 -2.06 11.45 -0.91
CA TYR A 108 -2.00 10.26 -0.08
C TYR A 108 -0.57 10.02 0.44
N PRO A 109 -0.32 10.10 1.76
CA PRO A 109 1.04 10.17 2.30
C PRO A 109 1.68 8.79 2.57
N TYR A 110 1.29 7.78 1.79
CA TYR A 110 1.85 6.42 1.87
C TYR A 110 2.09 5.86 0.47
N HIS A 111 3.09 4.98 0.34
CA HIS A 111 3.40 4.32 -0.92
C HIS A 111 2.52 3.10 -1.21
N TYR A 112 1.84 2.56 -0.19
CA TYR A 112 0.99 1.37 -0.28
C TYR A 112 -0.39 1.64 0.34
N SER A 113 -1.37 0.84 -0.05
CA SER A 113 -2.74 0.92 0.50
C SER A 113 -2.90 0.12 1.79
N PRO A 114 -3.88 0.43 2.65
CA PRO A 114 -4.28 -0.48 3.71
C PRO A 114 -4.84 -1.79 3.13
N LYS A 115 -4.90 -2.83 3.96
CA LYS A 115 -5.63 -4.07 3.64
C LYS A 115 -7.13 -3.80 3.70
N ILE A 116 -7.88 -4.49 2.83
CA ILE A 116 -9.34 -4.36 2.77
C ILE A 116 -10.02 -4.76 4.09
N SER A 117 -9.46 -5.71 4.84
CA SER A 117 -9.99 -6.12 6.15
C SER A 117 -9.97 -5.01 7.20
N ASP A 118 -9.15 -3.98 6.98
CA ASP A 118 -8.96 -2.88 7.91
C ASP A 118 -9.79 -1.64 7.50
N LEU A 119 -10.52 -1.72 6.38
CA LEU A 119 -11.47 -0.71 5.92
C LEU A 119 -12.87 -0.94 6.53
N TYR A 120 -12.97 -0.81 7.84
CA TYR A 120 -14.24 -0.89 8.58
C TYR A 120 -14.43 0.34 9.46
N ASP A 121 -15.65 0.59 9.92
CA ASP A 121 -16.00 1.71 10.81
C ASP A 121 -15.57 3.09 10.26
N LEU A 122 -15.74 3.29 8.94
CA LEU A 122 -15.19 4.44 8.22
C LEU A 122 -15.88 5.77 8.59
N GLU A 123 -17.05 5.70 9.23
CA GLU A 123 -17.80 6.87 9.69
C GLU A 123 -17.08 7.66 10.80
N ARG A 124 -16.06 7.07 11.43
CA ARG A 124 -15.23 7.76 12.43
C ARG A 124 -14.32 8.85 11.84
N PHE A 125 -14.07 8.83 10.53
CA PHE A 125 -13.20 9.81 9.87
C PHE A 125 -13.99 11.03 9.40
N ASP A 126 -13.75 12.19 10.03
CA ASP A 126 -14.29 13.47 9.56
C ASP A 126 -13.37 14.05 8.47
N ILE A 127 -13.83 13.99 7.23
CA ILE A 127 -13.05 14.40 6.06
C ILE A 127 -13.43 15.83 5.66
N GLN A 128 -12.46 16.73 5.77
CA GLN A 128 -12.61 18.15 5.43
C GLN A 128 -11.47 18.58 4.52
N PHE A 129 -11.80 19.08 3.33
CA PHE A 129 -10.79 19.54 2.37
C PHE A 129 -10.52 21.03 2.51
N GLU A 130 -9.25 21.40 2.61
CA GLU A 130 -8.79 22.77 2.38
C GLU A 130 -8.42 22.94 0.90
N LEU A 131 -9.14 23.81 0.17
CA LEU A 131 -8.90 23.99 -1.26
C LEU A 131 -7.45 24.36 -1.59
N GLY A 132 -6.85 25.25 -0.79
CA GLY A 132 -5.50 25.74 -1.01
C GLY A 132 -5.34 26.48 -2.34
N ARG A 133 -4.12 26.45 -2.90
CA ARG A 133 -3.80 27.02 -4.21
C ARG A 133 -2.95 26.04 -5.03
N PRO A 134 -3.03 26.08 -6.36
CA PRO A 134 -2.06 25.38 -7.18
C PRO A 134 -0.65 25.95 -6.94
N PHE A 135 0.35 25.08 -7.09
CA PHE A 135 1.74 25.50 -7.17
C PHE A 135 1.95 26.44 -8.35
N LYS A 136 2.85 27.42 -8.18
CA LYS A 136 3.39 28.18 -9.31
C LYS A 136 4.20 27.23 -10.21
N PRO A 137 4.38 27.55 -11.50
CA PRO A 137 5.08 26.68 -12.43
C PRO A 137 6.47 26.21 -11.94
N PHE A 138 7.27 27.10 -11.35
CA PHE A 138 8.59 26.71 -10.81
C PHE A 138 8.51 25.98 -9.46
N GLU A 139 7.53 26.29 -8.61
CA GLU A 139 7.27 25.50 -7.39
C GLU A 139 6.93 24.04 -7.79
N GLN A 140 6.06 23.86 -8.78
CA GLN A 140 5.70 22.54 -9.34
C GLN A 140 6.92 21.83 -9.94
N LEU A 141 7.70 22.51 -10.79
CA LEU A 141 8.87 21.89 -11.45
C LEU A 141 9.91 21.42 -10.44
N MET A 142 10.15 22.19 -9.38
CA MET A 142 11.02 21.78 -8.28
C MET A 142 10.45 20.59 -7.50
N GLY A 143 9.12 20.43 -7.47
CA GLY A 143 8.45 19.30 -6.85
C GLY A 143 8.39 18.01 -7.68
N VAL A 144 8.68 18.05 -8.98
CA VAL A 144 8.54 16.88 -9.88
C VAL A 144 9.81 16.48 -10.62
N LEU A 145 10.72 17.43 -10.86
CA LEU A 145 11.91 17.13 -11.65
C LEU A 145 13.01 16.53 -10.78
N PRO A 146 13.71 15.48 -11.27
CA PRO A 146 14.95 15.01 -10.66
C PRO A 146 16.13 15.93 -11.01
N GLU A 147 17.24 15.83 -10.27
CA GLU A 147 18.45 16.64 -10.49
C GLU A 147 18.98 16.61 -11.93
N GLY A 148 18.82 15.48 -12.63
CA GLY A 148 19.25 15.31 -14.02
C GLY A 148 18.54 16.25 -15.01
N SER A 149 17.35 16.76 -14.63
CA SER A 149 16.54 17.68 -15.45
C SER A 149 16.67 19.14 -15.01
N LYS A 150 17.60 19.49 -14.10
CA LYS A 150 17.76 20.85 -13.56
C LYS A 150 17.91 21.96 -14.62
N LYS A 151 18.39 21.62 -15.82
CA LYS A 151 18.53 22.58 -16.94
C LYS A 151 17.20 23.16 -17.43
N LEU A 152 16.07 22.54 -17.08
CA LEU A 152 14.72 23.04 -17.37
C LEU A 152 14.28 24.15 -16.41
N LEU A 153 15.04 24.38 -15.33
CA LEU A 153 14.78 25.40 -14.32
C LEU A 153 15.70 26.62 -14.50
N PRO A 154 15.27 27.81 -14.06
CA PRO A 154 16.15 28.97 -13.89
C PRO A 154 17.41 28.60 -13.09
N SER A 155 18.55 29.17 -13.47
CA SER A 155 19.84 28.86 -12.82
C SER A 155 19.83 29.09 -11.31
N ALA A 156 19.04 30.05 -10.82
CA ALA A 156 18.89 30.37 -9.41
C ALA A 156 18.33 29.22 -8.55
N TYR A 157 17.63 28.25 -9.14
CA TYR A 157 17.05 27.12 -8.42
C TYR A 157 17.84 25.82 -8.60
N GLN A 158 18.78 25.77 -9.54
CA GLN A 158 19.49 24.54 -9.88
C GLN A 158 20.39 24.05 -8.74
N ASP A 159 20.95 24.98 -7.96
CA ASP A 159 21.82 24.65 -6.83
C ASP A 159 21.04 23.99 -5.68
N LEU A 160 19.75 24.32 -5.51
CA LEU A 160 18.89 23.70 -4.51
C LEU A 160 18.73 22.18 -4.69
N MET A 161 18.96 21.67 -5.91
CA MET A 161 18.81 20.25 -6.24
C MET A 161 20.10 19.44 -6.10
N ILE A 162 21.26 20.09 -5.98
CA ILE A 162 22.58 19.44 -6.09
C ILE A 162 23.54 19.79 -4.96
N ASP A 163 23.36 20.96 -4.34
CA ASP A 163 24.23 21.43 -3.26
C ASP A 163 23.95 20.60 -2.01
N PRO A 164 24.94 19.89 -1.44
CA PRO A 164 24.78 19.15 -0.19
C PRO A 164 24.32 20.03 0.98
N ASP A 165 24.57 21.34 0.92
CA ASP A 165 24.16 22.30 1.95
C ASP A 165 22.76 22.89 1.68
N SER A 166 22.08 22.46 0.60
CA SER A 166 20.71 22.91 0.29
C SER A 166 19.73 22.44 1.39
N PRO A 167 18.81 23.33 1.84
CA PRO A 167 17.84 23.00 2.88
C PRO A 167 16.77 21.99 2.42
N ILE A 168 16.79 21.59 1.15
CA ILE A 168 15.84 20.65 0.53
C ILE A 168 16.55 19.57 -0.31
N ILE A 169 17.85 19.34 -0.07
CA ILE A 169 18.62 18.33 -0.81
C ILE A 169 18.06 16.91 -0.64
N ASP A 170 17.42 16.64 0.51
CA ASP A 170 16.77 15.38 0.83
C ASP A 170 15.59 15.04 -0.11
N PHE A 171 15.05 16.02 -0.84
CA PHE A 171 14.00 15.78 -1.83
C PHE A 171 14.51 15.16 -3.14
N TYR A 172 15.84 15.14 -3.35
CA TYR A 172 16.46 14.70 -4.60
C TYR A 172 17.44 13.54 -4.39
N PRO A 173 16.95 12.36 -3.96
CA PRO A 173 17.82 11.20 -3.80
C PRO A 173 18.41 10.77 -5.14
N LYS A 174 19.71 10.46 -5.14
CA LYS A 174 20.41 9.93 -6.32
C LYS A 174 20.12 8.46 -6.56
N GLU A 175 19.88 7.73 -5.48
CA GLU A 175 19.52 6.32 -5.45
C GLU A 175 18.25 6.19 -4.62
N PHE A 176 17.29 5.40 -5.10
CA PHE A 176 16.02 5.13 -4.44
C PHE A 176 15.61 3.68 -4.70
N ASP A 177 14.85 3.13 -3.76
CA ASP A 177 14.43 1.74 -3.84
C ASP A 177 13.23 1.55 -4.75
N LEU A 178 13.26 0.48 -5.54
CA LEU A 178 12.16 0.01 -6.37
C LEU A 178 11.61 -1.28 -5.77
N ASP A 179 10.35 -1.25 -5.32
CA ASP A 179 9.66 -2.44 -4.84
C ASP A 179 8.71 -2.98 -5.90
N MET A 180 9.05 -4.12 -6.48
CA MET A 180 8.21 -4.80 -7.48
C MET A 180 6.85 -5.20 -6.90
N ASN A 181 6.74 -5.45 -5.59
CA ASN A 181 5.49 -5.78 -4.91
C ASN A 181 4.62 -6.84 -5.65
N GLY A 182 5.27 -7.90 -6.16
CA GLY A 182 4.61 -8.98 -6.91
C GLY A 182 4.30 -8.67 -8.37
N LYS A 183 4.68 -7.50 -8.88
CA LYS A 183 4.54 -7.10 -10.29
C LYS A 183 5.65 -7.69 -11.14
N LYS A 184 5.34 -7.90 -12.43
CA LYS A 184 6.27 -8.49 -13.40
C LYS A 184 7.11 -7.43 -14.11
N GLN A 185 6.62 -6.21 -14.21
CA GLN A 185 7.22 -5.16 -15.02
C GLN A 185 7.75 -4.03 -14.14
N ASP A 186 8.98 -3.57 -14.41
CA ASP A 186 9.67 -2.59 -13.56
C ASP A 186 8.94 -1.24 -13.49
N TRP A 187 8.18 -0.86 -14.52
CA TRP A 187 7.39 0.38 -14.53
C TRP A 187 6.15 0.30 -13.64
N GLU A 188 5.79 -0.88 -13.14
CA GLU A 188 4.74 -1.08 -12.13
C GLU A 188 5.29 -1.11 -10.72
N ALA A 189 6.63 -1.08 -10.56
CA ALA A 189 7.28 -1.07 -9.27
C ALA A 189 6.92 0.22 -8.50
N VAL A 190 6.79 0.08 -7.19
CA VAL A 190 6.64 1.21 -6.29
C VAL A 190 7.99 1.89 -6.16
N VAL A 191 8.02 3.17 -6.52
CA VAL A 191 9.20 4.03 -6.40
C VAL A 191 9.19 4.65 -5.01
N ASN A 192 10.05 4.17 -4.12
CA ASN A 192 10.13 4.66 -2.74
C ASN A 192 11.00 5.92 -2.69
N ILE A 193 10.36 7.09 -2.83
CA ILE A 193 11.00 8.40 -2.71
C ILE A 193 10.39 9.19 -1.55
N PRO A 194 11.16 10.09 -0.90
CA PRO A 194 10.61 10.92 0.15
C PRO A 194 9.54 11.86 -0.41
N PHE A 195 8.43 12.00 0.33
CA PHE A 195 7.42 13.01 0.01
C PHE A 195 7.95 14.41 0.31
N ILE A 196 7.65 15.34 -0.58
CA ILE A 196 8.10 16.72 -0.47
C ILE A 196 7.26 17.48 0.56
N ASP A 197 7.93 18.13 1.51
CA ASP A 197 7.28 19.09 2.39
C ASP A 197 7.05 20.41 1.63
N GLN A 198 5.78 20.70 1.35
CA GLN A 198 5.36 21.89 0.62
C GLN A 198 5.87 23.20 1.23
N LYS A 199 5.89 23.32 2.57
CA LYS A 199 6.29 24.55 3.26
C LYS A 199 7.80 24.75 3.15
N ARG A 200 8.58 23.68 3.33
CA ARG A 200 10.05 23.71 3.13
C ARG A 200 10.40 24.06 1.69
N LEU A 201 9.73 23.45 0.71
CA LEU A 201 9.95 23.74 -0.70
C LEU A 201 9.70 25.22 -1.01
N ILE A 202 8.53 25.75 -0.64
CA ILE A 202 8.18 27.15 -0.90
C ILE A 202 9.13 28.10 -0.16
N SER A 203 9.54 27.76 1.07
CA SER A 203 10.47 28.59 1.84
C SER A 203 11.87 28.64 1.21
N ALA A 204 12.32 27.57 0.54
CA ALA A 204 13.62 27.54 -0.14
C ALA A 204 13.64 28.32 -1.46
N LEU A 205 12.46 28.59 -2.04
CA LEU A 205 12.31 29.31 -3.32
C LEU A 205 12.09 30.82 -3.17
N ASN A 206 11.89 31.31 -1.94
CA ASN A 206 11.68 32.73 -1.62
C ASN A 206 12.93 33.35 -0.97
#